data_AF-A0A1Y1JWT3-F1
#
_entry.id   AF-A0A1Y1JWT3-F1
#
_cell.length_a   1.000
_cell.length_b   1.000
_cell.length_c   1.000
_cell.angle_alpha   90.00
_cell.angle_beta   90.00
_cell.angle_gamma   90.00
#
_symmetry.space_group_name_H-M   'P 1'
#
loop_
_entity.id
_entity.type
_entity.pdbx_description
1 polymer ?
#
loop_
_entity_poly.entity_id
_entity_poly.type
_entity_poly.pdbx_seq_one_letter_code
_entity_poly.pdbx_strand_id
1 'polypeptide(L)'
;MQAKRHVESLGVLEPKDRMRALINFSSAVEVDPSVPPRRYYRSGLEMVRMANVYLDEGSLENALVLYLKFMTLFLEKIRHHPDYANVPPSEKQQNQFYLREILPKAENLKTRLLEQFTKEYNQYLIDVKRHQAEDKRRRELEKERQKKRSVEVGTDVWPTSDIAIQPLDDLGGIYYPDPNVPSAPPADDEGSSKSISTTPSIDRATKPATNSVTIPTPTLTKPGLRTVVIPSKVMTHFLTLSHKSTMNNIETCGILAGKLERNNLIITHVILPKQNGTSDSCTTMNEEEIFEYQDQHNLITIGWIHVGFGYFLVFVLFGD
;
A
#
# COMPACT_ATOMS: atom_id res chain seq x y z
N MET A 1 3.24 7.15 5.85
CA MET A 1 4.69 7.06 5.51
C MET A 1 5.47 6.10 6.41
N GLN A 2 5.08 5.86 7.67
CA GLN A 2 5.77 4.93 8.57
C GLN A 2 5.64 3.44 8.19
N ALA A 3 4.51 2.99 7.64
CA ALA A 3 4.32 1.59 7.23
C ALA A 3 5.25 1.14 6.08
N LYS A 4 5.62 2.06 5.19
CA LYS A 4 6.45 1.80 4.01
C LYS A 4 7.91 1.50 4.36
N ARG A 5 8.44 2.16 5.40
CA ARG A 5 9.79 1.91 5.92
C ARG A 5 9.90 0.58 6.67
N HIS A 6 8.78 0.03 7.15
CA HIS A 6 8.79 -1.18 7.95
C HIS A 6 8.84 -2.46 7.10
N VAL A 7 8.31 -2.43 5.86
CA VAL A 7 8.30 -3.60 4.96
C VAL A 7 9.59 -3.72 4.15
N GLU A 8 10.18 -2.60 3.72
CA GLU A 8 11.52 -2.60 3.08
C GLU A 8 12.65 -2.95 4.07
N SER A 9 12.46 -2.76 5.38
CA SER A 9 13.48 -3.14 6.39
C SER A 9 13.46 -4.62 6.78
N LEU A 10 12.40 -5.36 6.44
CA LEU A 10 12.25 -6.78 6.79
C LEU A 10 13.11 -7.72 5.92
N GLY A 11 13.52 -7.28 4.73
CA GLY A 11 14.39 -8.08 3.84
C GLY A 11 15.82 -8.26 4.37
N VAL A 12 16.24 -7.48 5.37
CA VAL A 12 17.58 -7.51 5.98
C VAL A 12 17.59 -8.29 7.30
N LEU A 13 16.42 -8.66 7.83
CA LEU A 13 16.32 -9.38 9.10
C LEU A 13 16.70 -10.84 8.94
N GLU A 14 17.23 -11.43 10.01
CA GLU A 14 17.46 -12.86 10.09
C GLU A 14 16.11 -13.60 9.87
N PRO A 15 16.08 -14.75 9.16
CA PRO A 15 14.84 -15.46 8.83
C PRO A 15 13.91 -15.70 10.02
N LYS A 16 14.50 -16.00 11.18
CA LYS A 16 13.76 -16.23 12.43
C LYS A 16 13.12 -14.95 12.96
N ASP A 17 13.78 -13.80 12.82
CA ASP A 17 13.26 -12.52 13.31
C ASP A 17 12.16 -11.99 12.40
N ARG A 18 12.30 -12.15 11.08
CA ARG A 18 11.21 -11.88 10.13
C ARG A 18 9.99 -12.76 10.43
N MET A 19 10.20 -14.04 10.69
CA MET A 19 9.11 -14.95 11.09
C MET A 19 8.46 -14.53 12.42
N ARG A 20 9.26 -14.16 13.43
CA ARG A 20 8.74 -13.63 14.72
C ARG A 20 7.94 -12.35 14.52
N ALA A 21 8.39 -11.44 13.66
CA ALA A 21 7.67 -10.20 13.37
C ALA A 21 6.27 -10.48 12.78
N LEU A 22 6.15 -11.43 11.85
CA LEU A 22 4.86 -11.86 11.31
C LEU A 22 3.96 -12.46 12.39
N ILE A 23 4.50 -13.32 13.26
CA ILE A 23 3.75 -13.93 14.36
C ILE A 23 3.27 -12.85 15.33
N ASN A 24 4.14 -11.91 15.72
CA ASN A 24 3.77 -10.81 16.61
C ASN A 24 2.68 -9.92 15.99
N PHE A 25 2.81 -9.59 14.71
CA PHE A 25 1.78 -8.84 13.97
C PHE A 25 0.45 -9.57 13.92
N SER A 26 0.47 -10.90 13.80
CA SER A 26 -0.76 -11.70 13.81
C SER A 26 -1.40 -11.84 15.19
N SER A 27 -0.62 -11.78 16.28
CA SER A 27 -1.15 -11.82 17.65
C SER A 27 -1.83 -10.50 18.08
N ALA A 28 -1.62 -9.41 17.33
CA ALA A 28 -2.19 -8.09 17.59
C ALA A 28 -3.66 -8.02 17.14
N VAL A 29 -4.50 -8.91 17.67
CA VAL A 29 -5.96 -8.91 17.49
C VAL A 29 -6.60 -8.75 18.85
N GLU A 30 -7.50 -7.77 18.94
CA GLU A 30 -8.27 -7.47 20.14
C GLU A 30 -9.75 -7.75 19.91
N VAL A 31 -10.43 -8.13 20.99
CA VAL A 31 -11.87 -8.39 21.01
C VAL A 31 -12.52 -7.32 21.85
N ASP A 32 -13.31 -6.47 21.20
CA ASP A 32 -14.15 -5.46 21.84
C ASP A 32 -15.33 -6.13 22.57
N PRO A 33 -15.46 -5.95 23.90
CA PRO A 33 -16.56 -6.49 24.70
C PRO A 33 -17.96 -5.94 24.35
N SER A 34 -18.04 -4.79 23.67
CA SER A 34 -19.31 -4.18 23.24
C SER A 34 -19.88 -4.82 21.97
N VAL A 35 -19.04 -5.55 21.21
CA VAL A 35 -19.41 -6.15 19.95
C VAL A 35 -19.84 -7.61 20.19
N PRO A 36 -21.07 -8.02 19.82
CA PRO A 36 -21.53 -9.38 20.04
C PRO A 36 -20.58 -10.43 19.45
N PRO A 37 -20.24 -11.51 20.20
CA PRO A 37 -19.31 -12.55 19.73
C PRO A 37 -19.65 -13.16 18.38
N ARG A 38 -20.94 -13.33 18.09
CA ARG A 38 -21.44 -13.86 16.80
C ARG A 38 -20.93 -13.05 15.60
N ARG A 39 -20.72 -11.73 15.75
CA ARG A 39 -20.16 -10.89 14.69
C ARG A 39 -18.72 -11.30 14.37
N TYR A 40 -17.93 -11.68 15.36
CA TYR A 40 -16.58 -12.20 15.14
C TYR A 40 -16.61 -13.53 14.40
N TYR A 41 -17.52 -14.45 14.75
CA TYR A 41 -17.69 -15.72 14.04
C TYR A 41 -18.00 -15.51 12.55
N ARG A 42 -18.89 -14.57 12.22
CA ARG A 42 -19.18 -14.19 10.82
C ARG A 42 -17.95 -13.61 10.12
N SER A 43 -17.30 -12.61 10.71
CA SER A 43 -16.08 -11.98 10.15
C SER A 43 -14.91 -12.96 10.05
N GLY A 44 -14.88 -13.99 10.91
CA GLY A 44 -13.88 -15.05 10.90
C GLY A 44 -13.93 -15.85 9.60
N LEU A 45 -15.12 -16.14 9.07
CA LEU A 45 -15.29 -16.87 7.81
C LEU A 45 -14.64 -16.12 6.65
N GLU A 46 -14.87 -14.81 6.57
CA GLU A 46 -14.22 -13.94 5.58
C GLU A 46 -12.70 -13.92 5.75
N MET A 47 -12.20 -13.98 6.98
CA MET A 47 -10.75 -14.05 7.26
C MET A 47 -10.12 -15.33 6.68
N VAL A 48 -10.76 -16.48 6.86
CA VAL A 48 -10.30 -17.77 6.32
C VAL A 48 -10.31 -17.74 4.80
N ARG A 49 -11.41 -17.24 4.24
CA ARG A 49 -11.60 -17.11 2.81
C ARG A 49 -10.52 -16.22 2.19
N MET A 50 -10.25 -15.06 2.80
CA MET A 50 -9.20 -14.15 2.37
C MET A 50 -7.80 -14.76 2.50
N ALA A 51 -7.55 -15.55 3.54
CA ALA A 51 -6.28 -16.26 3.71
C ALA A 51 -6.04 -17.27 2.58
N ASN A 52 -7.08 -18.00 2.16
CA ASN A 52 -7.00 -18.93 1.02
C ASN A 52 -6.70 -18.17 -0.28
N VAL A 53 -7.32 -17.01 -0.52
CA VAL A 53 -7.01 -16.20 -1.70
C VAL A 53 -5.55 -15.75 -1.71
N TYR A 54 -5.02 -15.28 -0.58
CA TYR A 54 -3.60 -14.92 -0.50
C TYR A 54 -2.67 -16.11 -0.72
N LEU A 55 -3.07 -17.30 -0.28
CA LEU A 55 -2.31 -18.53 -0.51
C LEU A 55 -2.26 -18.85 -2.01
N ASP A 56 -3.39 -18.76 -2.71
CA ASP A 56 -3.52 -19.00 -4.15
C ASP A 56 -2.77 -17.96 -4.98
N GLU A 57 -2.74 -16.71 -4.53
CA GLU A 57 -1.97 -15.62 -5.16
C GLU A 57 -0.46 -15.71 -4.89
N GLY A 58 -0.01 -16.63 -4.04
CA GLY A 58 1.39 -16.78 -3.65
C GLY A 58 1.87 -15.72 -2.65
N SER A 59 0.95 -14.93 -2.08
CA SER A 59 1.23 -13.98 -0.99
C SER A 59 1.30 -14.70 0.36
N LEU A 60 2.34 -15.54 0.50
CA LEU A 60 2.46 -16.47 1.62
C LEU A 60 2.49 -15.78 3.00
N GLU A 61 3.15 -14.61 3.10
CA GLU A 61 3.22 -13.84 4.35
C GLU A 61 1.84 -13.38 4.82
N ASN A 62 1.04 -12.81 3.91
CA ASN A 62 -0.30 -12.32 4.22
C ASN A 62 -1.26 -13.48 4.54
N ALA A 63 -1.14 -14.59 3.82
CA ALA A 63 -1.90 -15.81 4.12
C ALA A 63 -1.58 -16.33 5.52
N LEU A 64 -0.29 -16.41 5.89
CA LEU A 64 0.11 -16.86 7.23
C LEU A 64 -0.42 -15.91 8.31
N VAL A 65 -0.29 -14.61 8.11
CA VAL A 65 -0.80 -13.61 9.05
C VAL A 65 -2.30 -13.77 9.27
N LEU A 66 -3.10 -13.92 8.21
CA LEU A 66 -4.55 -14.10 8.36
C LEU A 66 -4.93 -15.41 9.05
N TYR A 67 -4.25 -16.52 8.71
CA TYR A 67 -4.48 -17.79 9.41
C TYR A 67 -4.13 -17.69 10.89
N LEU A 68 -2.99 -17.08 11.24
CA LEU A 68 -2.59 -16.86 12.62
C LEU A 68 -3.56 -15.92 13.36
N LYS A 69 -4.00 -14.82 12.73
CA LYS A 69 -5.03 -13.92 13.29
C LYS A 69 -6.32 -14.65 13.60
N PHE A 70 -6.80 -15.48 12.67
CA PHE A 70 -8.00 -16.30 12.87
C PHE A 70 -7.82 -17.26 14.05
N MET A 71 -6.69 -17.97 14.10
CA MET A 71 -6.40 -18.90 15.19
C MET A 71 -6.30 -18.18 16.55
N THR A 72 -5.54 -17.09 16.66
CA THR A 72 -5.42 -16.31 17.90
C THR A 72 -6.78 -15.75 18.33
N LEU A 73 -7.58 -15.23 17.41
CA LEU A 73 -8.92 -14.72 17.69
C LEU A 73 -9.80 -15.81 18.32
N PHE A 74 -9.86 -17.00 17.72
CA PHE A 74 -10.82 -18.03 18.12
C PHE A 74 -10.32 -19.04 19.17
N LEU A 75 -9.00 -19.26 19.27
CA LEU A 75 -8.41 -20.18 20.26
C LEU A 75 -8.14 -19.48 21.60
N GLU A 76 -7.83 -18.18 21.58
CA GLU A 76 -7.43 -17.43 22.77
C GLU A 76 -8.41 -16.29 23.06
N LYS A 77 -8.49 -15.28 22.19
CA LYS A 77 -9.08 -13.97 22.53
C LYS A 77 -10.60 -14.02 22.76
N ILE A 78 -11.38 -14.62 21.86
CA ILE A 78 -12.84 -14.62 21.91
C ILE A 78 -13.41 -15.35 23.14
N ARG A 79 -12.64 -16.29 23.71
CA ARG A 79 -13.06 -17.11 24.86
C ARG A 79 -13.17 -16.29 26.14
N HIS A 80 -12.55 -15.10 26.17
CA HIS A 80 -12.62 -14.15 27.26
C HIS A 80 -13.76 -13.13 27.13
N HIS A 81 -14.52 -13.15 26.03
CA HIS A 81 -15.63 -12.23 25.84
C HIS A 81 -16.77 -12.53 26.85
N PRO A 82 -17.37 -11.53 27.50
CA PRO A 82 -18.47 -11.73 28.47
C PRO A 82 -19.60 -12.62 27.96
N ASP A 83 -20.09 -12.34 26.75
CA ASP A 83 -21.17 -13.10 26.09
C ASP A 83 -20.72 -14.36 25.32
N TYR A 84 -19.49 -14.84 25.49
CA TYR A 84 -19.00 -16.02 24.75
C TYR A 84 -19.87 -17.27 24.99
N ALA A 85 -20.44 -17.40 26.19
CA ALA A 85 -21.35 -18.48 26.55
C ALA A 85 -22.62 -18.48 25.66
N ASN A 86 -23.09 -17.31 25.23
CA ASN A 86 -24.33 -17.13 24.47
C ASN A 86 -24.18 -17.49 22.98
N VAL A 87 -22.96 -17.73 22.50
CA VAL A 87 -22.74 -18.13 21.10
C VAL A 87 -23.31 -19.53 20.85
N PRO A 88 -24.14 -19.73 19.81
CA PRO A 88 -24.76 -21.00 19.48
C PRO A 88 -23.73 -22.14 19.30
N PRO A 89 -24.05 -23.37 19.74
CA PRO A 89 -23.17 -24.53 19.56
C PRO A 89 -22.84 -24.82 18.08
N SER A 90 -23.78 -24.56 17.17
CA SER A 90 -23.58 -24.75 15.72
C SER A 90 -22.47 -23.84 15.15
N GLU A 91 -22.46 -22.55 15.52
CA GLU A 91 -21.42 -21.61 15.09
C GLU A 91 -20.04 -22.00 15.67
N LYS A 92 -20.00 -22.46 16.93
CA LYS A 92 -18.78 -22.99 17.56
C LYS A 92 -18.25 -24.22 16.82
N GLN A 93 -19.14 -25.14 16.43
CA GLN A 93 -18.78 -26.37 15.71
C GLN A 93 -18.25 -26.07 14.30
N GLN A 94 -18.90 -25.16 13.57
CA GLN A 94 -18.43 -24.73 12.24
C GLN A 94 -17.05 -24.07 12.32
N ASN A 95 -16.83 -23.18 13.29
CA ASN A 95 -15.52 -22.59 13.52
C ASN A 95 -14.46 -23.63 13.89
N GLN A 96 -14.82 -24.65 14.67
CA GLN A 96 -13.92 -25.75 15.00
C GLN A 96 -13.52 -26.56 13.77
N PHE A 97 -14.43 -26.77 12.80
CA PHE A 97 -14.10 -27.40 11.52
C PHE A 97 -13.02 -26.60 10.78
N TYR A 98 -13.20 -25.28 10.64
CA TYR A 98 -12.21 -24.41 10.00
C TYR A 98 -10.87 -24.40 10.72
N LEU A 99 -10.86 -24.36 12.06
CA LEU A 99 -9.62 -24.46 12.84
C LEU A 99 -8.85 -25.76 12.54
N ARG A 100 -9.54 -26.90 12.42
CA ARG A 100 -8.90 -28.18 12.08
C ARG A 100 -8.31 -28.21 10.68
N GLU A 101 -8.91 -27.49 9.74
CA GLU A 101 -8.39 -27.36 8.38
C GLU A 101 -7.21 -26.39 8.29
N ILE A 102 -7.28 -25.27 9.01
CA ILE A 102 -6.30 -24.17 8.94
C ILE A 102 -5.01 -24.50 9.70
N LEU A 103 -5.10 -25.17 10.85
CA LEU A 103 -3.92 -25.53 11.66
C LEU A 103 -2.80 -26.20 10.83
N PRO A 104 -3.06 -27.30 10.10
CA PRO A 104 -2.01 -27.93 9.30
C PRO A 104 -1.57 -27.07 8.11
N LYS A 105 -2.46 -26.28 7.50
CA LYS A 105 -2.10 -25.34 6.41
C LYS A 105 -1.14 -24.26 6.91
N ALA A 106 -1.43 -23.67 8.06
CA ALA A 106 -0.60 -22.63 8.67
C ALA A 106 0.77 -23.18 9.11
N GLU A 107 0.82 -24.39 9.65
CA GLU A 107 2.07 -25.04 10.00
C GLU A 107 2.94 -25.32 8.77
N ASN A 108 2.37 -25.90 7.70
CA ASN A 108 3.08 -26.11 6.45
C ASN A 108 3.56 -24.78 5.82
N LEU A 109 2.71 -23.76 5.84
CA LEU A 109 3.03 -22.44 5.32
C LEU A 109 4.17 -21.77 6.08
N LYS A 110 4.20 -21.92 7.41
CA LYS A 110 5.28 -21.42 8.27
C LYS A 110 6.62 -22.05 7.89
N THR A 111 6.65 -23.37 7.66
CA THR A 111 7.85 -24.08 7.21
C THR A 111 8.33 -23.57 5.85
N ARG A 112 7.41 -23.47 4.87
CA ARG A 112 7.72 -22.97 3.52
C ARG A 112 8.25 -21.53 3.54
N LEU A 113 7.64 -20.65 4.33
CA LEU A 113 8.09 -19.26 4.48
C LEU A 113 9.47 -19.18 5.13
N LEU A 114 9.75 -20.01 6.15
CA LEU A 114 11.05 -20.02 6.80
C LEU A 114 12.16 -20.47 5.83
N GLU A 115 11.90 -21.48 5.00
CA GLU A 115 12.81 -21.89 3.94
C GLU A 115 13.06 -20.77 2.93
N GLN A 116 11.98 -20.08 2.49
CA GLN A 116 12.08 -18.95 1.59
C GLN A 116 12.93 -17.82 2.19
N PHE A 117 12.67 -17.42 3.43
CA PHE A 117 13.45 -16.38 4.12
C PHE A 117 14.91 -16.78 4.28
N THR A 118 15.18 -18.06 4.57
CA THR A 118 16.55 -18.58 4.69
C THR A 118 17.30 -18.48 3.37
N LYS A 119 16.64 -18.81 2.26
CA LYS A 119 17.21 -18.68 0.92
C LYS A 119 17.51 -17.22 0.56
N GLU A 120 16.55 -16.32 0.80
CA GLU A 120 16.71 -14.87 0.57
C GLU A 120 17.86 -14.29 1.41
N TYR A 121 17.93 -14.67 2.68
CA TYR A 121 18.98 -14.20 3.59
C TYR A 121 20.38 -14.72 3.21
N ASN A 122 20.49 -15.99 2.82
CA ASN A 122 21.76 -16.54 2.34
C ASN A 122 22.24 -15.85 1.07
N GLN A 123 21.32 -15.51 0.14
CA GLN A 123 21.66 -14.76 -1.06
C GLN A 123 22.18 -13.36 -0.70
N TYR A 124 21.50 -12.67 0.21
CA TYR A 124 21.95 -11.38 0.73
C TYR A 124 23.37 -11.46 1.34
N LEU A 125 23.67 -12.49 2.15
CA LEU A 125 25.00 -12.67 2.72
C LEU A 125 26.09 -12.88 1.66
N ILE A 126 25.78 -13.57 0.56
CA ILE A 126 26.70 -13.75 -0.57
C ILE A 126 26.98 -12.39 -1.25
N ASP A 127 25.94 -11.61 -1.51
CA ASP A 127 26.05 -10.33 -2.21
C ASP A 127 26.81 -9.30 -1.36
N VAL A 128 26.56 -9.26 -0.04
CA VAL A 128 27.33 -8.44 0.90
C VAL A 128 28.82 -8.81 0.88
N LYS A 129 29.15 -10.11 0.92
CA LYS A 129 30.55 -10.56 0.86
C LYS A 129 31.21 -10.19 -0.47
N ARG A 130 30.49 -10.28 -1.58
CA ARG A 130 30.98 -9.88 -2.92
C ARG A 130 31.33 -8.39 -2.95
N HIS A 131 30.40 -7.53 -2.52
CA HIS A 131 30.64 -6.08 -2.46
C HIS A 131 31.78 -5.71 -1.52
N GLN A 132 31.88 -6.35 -0.34
CA GLN A 132 33.00 -6.13 0.58
C GLN A 132 34.35 -6.51 -0.04
N ALA A 133 34.41 -7.61 -0.80
CA ALA A 133 35.62 -8.04 -1.49
C ALA A 133 36.02 -7.07 -2.62
N GLU A 134 35.05 -6.58 -3.40
CA GLU A 134 35.27 -5.57 -4.45
C GLU A 134 35.77 -4.25 -3.86
N ASP A 135 35.15 -3.77 -2.77
CA ASP A 135 35.57 -2.56 -2.06
C ASP A 135 36.97 -2.70 -1.49
N LYS A 136 37.30 -3.87 -0.92
CA LYS A 136 38.66 -4.15 -0.42
C LYS A 136 39.69 -4.13 -1.55
N ARG A 137 39.40 -4.80 -2.67
CA ARG A 137 40.26 -4.79 -3.88
C ARG A 137 40.45 -3.37 -4.42
N ARG A 138 39.38 -2.57 -4.50
CA ARG A 138 39.45 -1.17 -4.96
C ARG A 138 40.38 -0.33 -4.07
N ARG A 139 40.25 -0.47 -2.74
CA ARG A 139 41.12 0.22 -1.78
C ARG A 139 42.59 -0.23 -1.86
N GLU A 140 42.84 -1.51 -2.10
CA GLU A 140 44.20 -2.04 -2.29
C GLU A 140 44.86 -1.50 -3.56
N LEU A 141 44.13 -1.50 -4.69
CA LEU A 141 44.56 -0.89 -5.95
C LEU A 141 44.86 0.60 -5.80
N GLU A 142 44.04 1.34 -5.06
CA GLU A 142 44.25 2.77 -4.82
C GLU A 142 45.49 3.04 -3.96
N LYS A 143 45.71 2.24 -2.91
CA LYS A 143 46.95 2.29 -2.11
C LYS A 143 48.19 1.96 -2.94
N GLU A 144 48.10 0.95 -3.83
CA GLU A 144 49.21 0.59 -4.71
C GLU A 144 49.52 1.71 -5.72
N ARG A 145 48.48 2.33 -6.31
CA ARG A 145 48.63 3.50 -7.20
C ARG A 145 49.27 4.68 -6.47
N GLN A 146 48.86 4.96 -5.24
CA GLN A 146 49.43 6.05 -4.43
C GLN A 146 50.89 5.78 -4.07
N LYS A 147 51.24 4.52 -3.75
CA LYS A 147 52.63 4.11 -3.50
C LYS A 147 53.51 4.24 -4.74
N LYS A 148 53.04 3.82 -5.93
CA LYS A 148 53.76 4.00 -7.20
C LYS A 148 54.00 5.49 -7.50
N ARG A 149 52.98 6.33 -7.33
CA ARG A 149 53.10 7.79 -7.48
C ARG A 149 54.14 8.42 -6.54
N SER A 150 54.20 7.98 -5.27
CA SER A 150 55.20 8.50 -4.33
C SER A 150 56.64 8.08 -4.64
N VAL A 151 56.83 6.97 -5.35
CA VAL A 151 58.17 6.50 -5.77
C VAL A 151 58.64 7.22 -7.04
N GLU A 152 57.75 7.46 -8.01
CA GLU A 152 58.09 8.19 -9.25
C GLU A 152 58.46 9.66 -9.00
N VAL A 153 57.80 10.35 -8.07
CA VAL A 153 58.14 11.75 -7.70
C VAL A 153 59.52 11.87 -7.00
N GLY A 154 60.11 10.75 -6.55
CA GLY A 154 61.44 10.71 -5.92
C GLY A 154 62.61 10.51 -6.88
N THR A 155 62.39 10.27 -8.18
CA THR A 155 63.45 9.87 -9.12
C THR A 155 63.69 10.81 -10.31
N ASP A 156 62.92 11.89 -10.47
CA ASP A 156 63.18 12.89 -11.51
C ASP A 156 64.21 13.94 -11.05
N VAL A 157 65.47 13.51 -10.92
CA VAL A 157 66.62 14.43 -11.01
C VAL A 157 66.91 14.63 -12.50
N TRP A 158 66.51 15.78 -13.04
CA TRP A 158 66.95 16.23 -14.35
C TRP A 158 68.44 16.63 -14.28
N PRO A 159 69.35 16.04 -15.07
CA PRO A 159 70.66 16.63 -15.26
C PRO A 159 70.57 17.67 -16.37
N THR A 160 70.33 18.93 -16.01
CA THR A 160 70.49 20.04 -16.96
C THR A 160 71.28 21.16 -16.31
N SER A 161 72.56 21.17 -16.69
CA SER A 161 73.47 22.31 -16.74
C SER A 161 72.78 23.66 -16.96
N ASP A 162 73.12 24.60 -16.08
CA ASP A 162 73.28 26.04 -16.31
C ASP A 162 72.36 26.73 -17.34
N ILE A 163 71.23 27.26 -16.86
CA ILE A 163 70.67 28.50 -17.41
C ILE A 163 70.45 29.45 -16.24
N ALA A 164 71.31 30.47 -16.16
CA ALA A 164 71.20 31.56 -15.21
C ALA A 164 70.01 32.46 -15.59
N ILE A 165 69.00 32.52 -14.72
CA ILE A 165 67.95 33.54 -14.78
C ILE A 165 68.43 34.71 -13.91
N GLN A 166 68.77 35.82 -14.56
CA GLN A 166 68.94 37.11 -13.88
C GLN A 166 67.55 37.73 -13.62
N PRO A 167 67.34 38.43 -12.49
CA PRO A 167 66.09 39.13 -12.24
C PRO A 167 66.04 40.42 -13.07
N LEU A 168 64.92 40.67 -13.75
CA LEU A 168 64.60 41.99 -14.27
C LEU A 168 63.51 42.60 -13.39
N ASP A 169 63.91 43.59 -12.62
CA ASP A 169 63.04 44.43 -11.82
C ASP A 169 62.02 45.18 -12.68
N ASP A 170 60.79 45.19 -12.17
CA ASP A 170 59.85 46.30 -12.09
C ASP A 170 59.96 47.42 -13.14
N LEU A 171 58.90 47.57 -13.96
CA LEU A 171 58.25 48.87 -14.19
C LEU A 171 57.03 48.71 -15.10
N GLY A 172 55.87 49.08 -14.55
CA GLY A 172 54.96 50.02 -15.20
C GLY A 172 54.05 49.49 -16.31
N GLY A 173 52.77 49.36 -15.98
CA GLY A 173 51.72 48.92 -16.89
C GLY A 173 51.54 49.79 -18.13
N ILE A 174 51.23 49.12 -19.24
CA ILE A 174 50.61 49.74 -20.40
C ILE A 174 49.11 49.48 -20.33
N TYR A 175 48.41 50.54 -19.96
CA TYR A 175 46.98 50.75 -20.05
C TYR A 175 46.61 51.06 -21.51
N TYR A 176 45.59 50.39 -22.05
CA TYR A 176 44.83 50.86 -23.21
C TYR A 176 43.38 51.12 -22.80
N PRO A 177 42.72 52.13 -23.39
CA PRO A 177 41.69 52.93 -22.73
C PRO A 177 40.25 52.49 -23.06
N ASP A 178 39.37 52.70 -22.09
CA ASP A 178 37.90 52.79 -22.19
C ASP A 178 37.50 54.10 -22.92
N PRO A 179 36.32 54.20 -23.57
CA PRO A 179 35.17 54.78 -22.87
C PRO A 179 33.77 54.34 -23.40
N ASN A 180 32.90 53.80 -22.55
CA ASN A 180 31.59 54.43 -22.27
C ASN A 180 30.70 53.60 -21.30
N VAL A 181 30.67 54.09 -20.06
CA VAL A 181 29.57 54.01 -19.06
C VAL A 181 28.58 55.15 -19.43
N PRO A 182 27.24 55.18 -19.11
CA PRO A 182 26.61 54.78 -17.83
C PRO A 182 25.17 54.18 -17.98
N SER A 183 24.41 53.69 -16.99
CA SER A 183 24.25 53.95 -15.55
C SER A 183 23.48 52.79 -14.89
N ALA A 184 23.67 52.55 -13.60
CA ALA A 184 22.68 51.89 -12.71
C ALA A 184 21.98 53.01 -11.87
N PRO A 185 21.11 52.76 -10.84
CA PRO A 185 20.14 51.70 -10.47
C PRO A 185 18.73 52.40 -10.24
N PRO A 186 17.73 52.00 -9.38
CA PRO A 186 17.64 50.92 -8.39
C PRO A 186 16.28 50.17 -8.33
N ALA A 187 16.21 49.28 -7.34
CA ALA A 187 15.11 48.42 -6.95
C ALA A 187 14.04 49.13 -6.08
N ASP A 188 12.99 48.35 -5.81
CA ASP A 188 12.06 48.38 -4.65
C ASP A 188 10.72 49.12 -4.79
N ASP A 189 9.62 48.36 -4.68
CA ASP A 189 8.75 48.31 -3.47
C ASP A 189 7.21 48.29 -3.74
N GLU A 190 6.53 47.73 -2.73
CA GLU A 190 5.12 47.36 -2.52
C GLU A 190 3.99 48.38 -2.84
N GLY A 191 2.75 47.86 -3.00
CA GLY A 191 1.62 48.38 -2.21
C GLY A 191 0.31 48.83 -2.89
N SER A 192 -0.66 47.90 -3.02
CA SER A 192 -2.11 47.98 -2.64
C SER A 192 -3.08 49.08 -3.18
N SER A 193 -4.22 48.70 -3.80
CA SER A 193 -5.56 48.58 -3.14
C SER A 193 -6.83 48.49 -4.05
N LYS A 194 -7.65 47.46 -3.76
CA LYS A 194 -9.14 47.28 -3.72
C LYS A 194 -10.12 47.70 -4.85
N SER A 195 -10.94 46.72 -5.30
CA SER A 195 -12.42 46.75 -5.18
C SER A 195 -13.08 45.35 -5.36
N ILE A 196 -14.22 45.15 -4.72
CA ILE A 196 -14.95 43.88 -4.42
C ILE A 196 -16.01 43.54 -5.50
N SER A 197 -16.18 42.24 -5.82
CA SER A 197 -17.50 41.63 -6.12
C SER A 197 -17.46 40.10 -6.00
N THR A 198 -18.54 39.56 -5.46
CA THR A 198 -18.79 38.20 -4.94
C THR A 198 -19.22 37.17 -5.99
N THR A 199 -18.56 35.99 -6.02
CA THR A 199 -19.11 34.61 -6.21
C THR A 199 -17.93 33.62 -6.30
N PRO A 200 -17.92 32.44 -5.63
CA PRO A 200 -16.82 31.49 -5.80
C PRO A 200 -17.01 30.67 -7.09
N SER A 201 -16.18 30.95 -8.10
CA SER A 201 -16.01 30.13 -9.31
C SER A 201 -15.03 28.99 -9.00
N ILE A 202 -15.48 27.75 -9.11
CA ILE A 202 -14.61 26.57 -9.00
C ILE A 202 -14.03 26.27 -10.39
N ASP A 203 -12.76 26.63 -10.60
CA ASP A 203 -12.00 26.31 -11.82
C ASP A 203 -11.70 24.81 -11.91
N ARG A 204 -12.27 24.15 -12.92
CA ARG A 204 -12.13 22.70 -13.20
C ARG A 204 -10.91 22.38 -14.09
N ALA A 205 -9.93 23.28 -14.20
CA ALA A 205 -8.86 23.23 -15.19
C ALA A 205 -7.68 22.28 -14.86
N THR A 206 -7.72 21.54 -13.75
CA THR A 206 -6.66 20.59 -13.37
C THR A 206 -7.07 19.12 -13.44
N LYS A 207 -8.08 18.77 -14.25
CA LYS A 207 -8.35 17.37 -14.59
C LYS A 207 -7.49 16.96 -15.80
N PRO A 208 -6.45 16.12 -15.68
CA PRO A 208 -5.78 15.58 -16.86
C PRO A 208 -6.75 14.64 -17.57
N ALA A 209 -7.13 15.02 -18.79
CA ALA A 209 -7.75 14.14 -19.77
C ALA A 209 -6.62 13.40 -20.49
N THR A 210 -6.61 12.07 -20.39
CA THR A 210 -5.82 11.24 -21.31
C THR A 210 -6.69 10.11 -21.80
N ASN A 211 -7.33 10.35 -22.93
CA ASN A 211 -7.73 9.30 -23.85
C ASN A 211 -6.46 8.78 -24.51
N SER A 212 -6.01 7.59 -24.13
CA SER A 212 -5.19 6.76 -25.01
C SER A 212 -5.43 5.30 -24.65
N VAL A 213 -6.06 4.61 -25.60
CA VAL A 213 -6.15 3.15 -25.70
C VAL A 213 -4.75 2.56 -25.52
N THR A 214 -4.49 1.84 -24.44
CA THR A 214 -3.34 0.95 -24.34
C THR A 214 -3.64 -0.22 -23.41
N ILE A 215 -3.33 -1.40 -23.92
CA ILE A 215 -3.45 -2.74 -23.36
C ILE A 215 -2.90 -2.79 -21.91
N PRO A 216 -3.59 -3.39 -20.92
CA PRO A 216 -3.07 -3.42 -19.56
C PRO A 216 -2.06 -4.58 -19.39
N THR A 217 -0.78 -4.22 -19.50
CA THR A 217 0.35 -4.93 -18.88
C THR A 217 0.30 -4.67 -17.36
N PRO A 218 0.56 -5.66 -16.48
CA PRO A 218 0.35 -5.50 -15.04
C PRO A 218 1.54 -4.78 -14.40
N THR A 219 1.41 -3.48 -14.12
CA THR A 219 2.38 -2.76 -13.29
C THR A 219 1.70 -1.94 -12.19
N LEU A 220 1.94 -2.40 -10.97
CA LEU A 220 2.34 -1.59 -9.82
C LEU A 220 1.46 -0.36 -9.52
N THR A 221 0.24 -0.61 -9.04
CA THR A 221 -0.54 0.42 -8.34
C THR A 221 0.03 0.64 -6.94
N LYS A 222 0.04 1.90 -6.50
CA LYS A 222 0.48 2.40 -5.17
C LYS A 222 0.26 1.39 -4.03
N PRO A 223 1.21 1.24 -3.08
CA PRO A 223 1.01 0.40 -1.91
C PRO A 223 0.01 1.11 -1.00
N GLY A 224 -1.18 0.54 -0.91
CA GLY A 224 -2.20 0.99 0.01
C GLY A 224 -3.62 0.58 -0.35
N LEU A 225 -3.96 0.35 -1.62
CA LEU A 225 -5.32 -0.05 -2.00
C LEU A 225 -5.30 -0.98 -3.22
N ARG A 226 -6.08 -2.06 -3.17
CA ARG A 226 -6.29 -2.98 -4.29
C ARG A 226 -7.11 -2.30 -5.40
N THR A 227 -6.81 -2.62 -6.65
CA THR A 227 -7.59 -2.10 -7.78
C THR A 227 -8.99 -2.71 -7.74
N VAL A 228 -10.03 -1.88 -7.86
CA VAL A 228 -11.42 -2.35 -7.93
C VAL A 228 -11.92 -2.30 -9.37
N VAL A 229 -12.38 -3.44 -9.89
CA VAL A 229 -12.95 -3.57 -11.23
C VAL A 229 -14.47 -3.58 -11.12
N ILE A 230 -15.11 -2.57 -11.71
CA ILE A 230 -16.57 -2.41 -11.70
C ILE A 230 -17.11 -2.64 -13.12
N PRO A 231 -17.96 -3.65 -13.36
CA PRO A 231 -18.60 -3.84 -14.65
C PRO A 231 -19.48 -2.64 -15.03
N SER A 232 -19.40 -2.19 -16.29
CA SER A 232 -20.10 -0.99 -16.77
C SER A 232 -21.63 -1.04 -16.59
N LYS A 233 -22.21 -2.24 -16.60
CA LYS A 233 -23.66 -2.46 -16.43
C LYS A 233 -24.16 -2.29 -15.00
N VAL A 234 -23.28 -2.35 -14.00
CA VAL A 234 -23.65 -2.26 -12.57
C VAL A 234 -24.44 -0.99 -12.28
N MET A 235 -23.97 0.15 -12.79
CA MET A 235 -24.60 1.44 -12.54
C MET A 235 -25.99 1.53 -13.19
N THR A 236 -26.10 1.16 -14.47
CA THR A 236 -27.38 1.21 -15.20
C THR A 236 -28.42 0.28 -14.59
N HIS A 237 -28.02 -0.94 -14.21
CA HIS A 237 -28.92 -1.89 -13.57
C HIS A 237 -29.37 -1.39 -12.19
N PHE A 238 -28.45 -0.86 -11.38
CA PHE A 238 -28.79 -0.34 -10.05
C PHE A 238 -29.78 0.84 -10.15
N LEU A 239 -29.51 1.81 -11.04
CA LEU A 239 -30.41 2.95 -11.26
C LEU A 239 -31.81 2.52 -11.76
N THR A 240 -31.88 1.44 -12.55
CA THR A 240 -33.16 0.89 -13.01
C THR A 240 -33.96 0.30 -11.86
N LEU A 241 -33.30 -0.44 -10.96
CA LEU A 241 -33.95 -1.07 -9.80
C LEU A 241 -34.39 -0.05 -8.75
N SER A 242 -33.61 1.02 -8.54
CA SER A 242 -33.91 2.07 -7.56
C SER A 242 -34.89 3.13 -8.08
N HIS A 243 -35.17 3.18 -9.38
CA HIS A 243 -36.00 4.21 -10.02
C HIS A 243 -37.34 4.47 -9.30
N LYS A 244 -38.05 3.40 -8.93
CA LYS A 244 -39.35 3.53 -8.23
C LYS A 244 -39.20 4.20 -6.86
N SER A 245 -38.15 3.87 -6.11
CA SER A 245 -37.84 4.46 -4.81
C SER A 245 -37.40 5.91 -4.96
N THR A 246 -36.53 6.19 -5.94
CA THR A 246 -36.04 7.54 -6.23
C THR A 246 -37.18 8.48 -6.62
N MET A 247 -38.17 8.01 -7.40
CA MET A 247 -39.37 8.80 -7.72
C MET A 247 -40.25 9.13 -6.51
N ASN A 248 -40.21 8.30 -5.47
CA ASN A 248 -40.90 8.54 -4.21
C ASN A 248 -40.04 9.30 -3.19
N ASN A 249 -38.90 9.86 -3.61
CA ASN A 249 -37.94 10.54 -2.75
C ASN A 249 -37.42 9.66 -1.61
N ILE A 250 -37.18 8.38 -1.91
CA ILE A 250 -36.63 7.39 -0.99
C ILE A 250 -35.26 6.97 -1.50
N GLU A 251 -34.24 7.10 -0.66
CA GLU A 251 -32.89 6.61 -0.97
C GLU A 251 -32.88 5.09 -1.09
N THR A 252 -32.01 4.57 -1.96
CA THR A 252 -31.81 3.13 -2.11
C THR A 252 -30.33 2.82 -2.06
N CYS A 253 -29.96 1.85 -1.23
CA CYS A 253 -28.63 1.30 -1.08
C CYS A 253 -28.54 -0.13 -1.63
N GLY A 254 -27.39 -0.46 -2.17
CA GLY A 254 -27.00 -1.81 -2.56
C GLY A 254 -25.61 -2.13 -2.03
N ILE A 255 -25.36 -3.41 -1.78
CA ILE A 255 -24.06 -3.92 -1.37
C ILE A 255 -23.33 -4.43 -2.61
N LEU A 256 -22.13 -3.91 -2.82
CA LEU A 256 -21.24 -4.34 -3.89
C LEU A 256 -20.46 -5.54 -3.38
N ALA A 257 -20.75 -6.70 -3.96
CA ALA A 257 -20.14 -7.97 -3.60
C ALA A 257 -19.37 -8.55 -4.80
N GLY A 258 -18.29 -9.26 -4.52
CA GLY A 258 -17.43 -9.74 -5.59
C GLY A 258 -16.38 -10.74 -5.18
N LYS A 259 -15.32 -10.83 -5.96
CA LYS A 259 -14.21 -11.75 -5.74
C LYS A 259 -12.90 -11.01 -5.82
N LEU A 260 -11.92 -11.47 -5.05
CA LEU A 260 -10.54 -11.03 -5.19
C LEU A 260 -9.83 -11.99 -6.13
N GLU A 261 -9.28 -11.46 -7.22
CA GLU A 261 -8.47 -12.24 -8.16
C GLU A 261 -7.25 -11.42 -8.61
N ARG A 262 -6.06 -12.01 -8.46
CA ARG A 262 -4.79 -11.42 -8.91
C ARG A 262 -4.58 -10.01 -8.34
N ASN A 263 -4.82 -9.85 -7.04
CA ASN A 263 -4.74 -8.58 -6.31
C ASN A 263 -5.74 -7.50 -6.79
N ASN A 264 -6.81 -7.88 -7.51
CA ASN A 264 -7.89 -6.99 -7.94
C ASN A 264 -9.23 -7.42 -7.34
N LEU A 265 -9.97 -6.46 -6.77
CA LEU A 265 -11.34 -6.66 -6.28
C LEU A 265 -12.31 -6.52 -7.45
N ILE A 266 -12.82 -7.63 -7.95
CA ILE A 266 -13.72 -7.67 -9.10
C ILE A 266 -15.16 -7.74 -8.58
N ILE A 267 -15.93 -6.68 -8.80
CA ILE A 267 -17.36 -6.65 -8.47
C ILE A 267 -18.09 -7.54 -9.47
N THR A 268 -18.83 -8.53 -8.95
CA THR A 268 -19.62 -9.46 -9.76
C THR A 268 -21.11 -9.38 -9.45
N HIS A 269 -21.46 -8.96 -8.23
CA HIS A 269 -22.84 -8.92 -7.73
C HIS A 269 -23.16 -7.56 -7.11
N VAL A 270 -24.41 -7.12 -7.27
CA VAL A 270 -25.00 -6.05 -6.48
C VAL A 270 -26.17 -6.66 -5.73
N ILE A 271 -26.04 -6.74 -4.40
CA ILE A 271 -27.08 -7.28 -3.54
C ILE A 271 -27.96 -6.11 -3.12
N LEU A 272 -29.26 -6.17 -3.45
CA LEU A 272 -30.25 -5.18 -3.03
C LEU A 272 -30.99 -5.73 -1.80
N PRO A 273 -30.58 -5.37 -0.57
CA PRO A 273 -31.24 -5.90 0.61
C PRO A 273 -32.63 -5.31 0.77
N LYS A 274 -33.47 -6.00 1.55
CA LYS A 274 -34.66 -5.39 2.14
C LYS A 274 -34.19 -4.17 2.92
N GLN A 275 -34.82 -3.03 2.72
CA GLN A 275 -34.35 -1.77 3.26
C GLN A 275 -35.52 -0.80 3.44
N ASN A 276 -35.40 0.08 4.43
CA ASN A 276 -36.30 1.22 4.61
C ASN A 276 -35.46 2.50 4.48
N GLY A 277 -35.95 3.47 3.70
CA GLY A 277 -35.25 4.71 3.46
C GLY A 277 -36.14 5.93 3.62
N THR A 278 -35.51 7.05 3.95
CA THR A 278 -36.03 8.41 3.85
C THR A 278 -35.40 9.10 2.64
N SER A 279 -35.57 10.41 2.49
CA SER A 279 -34.94 11.18 1.41
C SER A 279 -33.44 11.41 1.58
N ASP A 280 -32.89 11.07 2.75
CA ASP A 280 -31.54 11.39 3.21
C ASP A 280 -30.85 10.23 3.96
N SER A 281 -31.51 9.08 4.10
CA SER A 281 -30.97 7.93 4.79
C SER A 281 -31.59 6.63 4.29
N CYS A 282 -30.82 5.55 4.39
CA CYS A 282 -31.28 4.21 4.10
C CYS A 282 -30.74 3.21 5.13
N THR A 283 -31.64 2.42 5.70
CA THR A 283 -31.32 1.37 6.67
C THR A 283 -31.59 0.01 6.03
N THR A 284 -30.54 -0.79 5.87
CA THR A 284 -30.63 -2.18 5.40
C THR A 284 -31.17 -3.08 6.51
N MET A 285 -32.02 -4.02 6.13
CA MET A 285 -32.64 -5.01 7.01
C MET A 285 -32.16 -6.42 6.65
N ASN A 286 -32.33 -7.36 7.58
CA ASN A 286 -32.06 -8.78 7.38
C ASN A 286 -30.61 -9.07 6.93
N GLU A 287 -29.62 -8.52 7.65
CA GLU A 287 -28.19 -8.75 7.38
C GLU A 287 -27.80 -10.24 7.34
N GLU A 288 -28.56 -11.11 8.02
CA GLU A 288 -28.32 -12.55 8.01
C GLU A 288 -28.57 -13.17 6.62
N GLU A 289 -29.63 -12.74 5.92
CA GLU A 289 -29.96 -13.21 4.56
C GLU A 289 -28.92 -12.75 3.53
N ILE A 290 -28.40 -11.51 3.71
CA ILE A 290 -27.31 -10.96 2.90
C ILE A 290 -26.05 -11.82 3.10
N PHE A 291 -25.70 -12.07 4.35
CA PHE A 291 -24.52 -12.86 4.70
C PHE A 291 -24.61 -14.29 4.16
N GLU A 292 -25.74 -14.97 4.35
CA GLU A 292 -25.97 -16.33 3.83
C GLU A 292 -25.84 -16.38 2.31
N TYR A 293 -26.38 -15.39 1.59
CA TYR A 293 -26.22 -15.30 0.14
C TYR A 293 -24.74 -15.11 -0.26
N GLN A 294 -24.02 -14.23 0.43
CA GLN A 294 -22.60 -14.00 0.16
C GLN A 294 -21.75 -15.24 0.42
N ASP A 295 -22.01 -15.96 1.53
CA ASP A 295 -21.29 -17.18 1.90
C ASP A 295 -21.57 -18.30 0.88
N GLN A 296 -22.83 -18.57 0.56
CA GLN A 296 -23.24 -19.60 -0.42
C GLN A 296 -22.63 -19.38 -1.80
N HIS A 297 -22.56 -18.12 -2.25
CA HIS A 297 -22.00 -17.78 -3.56
C HIS A 297 -20.50 -17.53 -3.54
N ASN A 298 -19.88 -17.66 -2.37
CA ASN A 298 -18.51 -17.31 -2.13
C ASN A 298 -18.23 -15.90 -2.70
N LEU A 299 -18.78 -14.86 -2.06
CA LEU A 299 -18.55 -13.45 -2.38
C LEU A 299 -17.98 -12.68 -1.18
N ILE A 300 -17.04 -11.77 -1.43
CA ILE A 300 -16.56 -10.80 -0.44
C ILE A 300 -17.33 -9.49 -0.55
N THR A 301 -17.55 -8.79 0.56
CA THR A 301 -18.08 -7.42 0.57
C THR A 301 -16.98 -6.46 0.12
N ILE A 302 -17.21 -5.74 -0.98
CA ILE A 302 -16.25 -4.77 -1.56
C ILE A 302 -16.64 -3.34 -1.20
N GLY A 303 -17.93 -3.05 -1.08
CA GLY A 303 -18.42 -1.71 -0.77
C GLY A 303 -19.93 -1.59 -0.83
N TRP A 304 -20.42 -0.37 -0.90
CA TRP A 304 -21.82 -0.04 -1.07
C TRP A 304 -22.02 1.03 -2.14
N ILE A 305 -23.19 0.98 -2.76
CA ILE A 305 -23.67 1.92 -3.76
C ILE A 305 -24.98 2.51 -3.24
N HIS A 306 -25.12 3.82 -3.28
CA HIS A 306 -26.37 4.48 -2.92
C HIS A 306 -26.79 5.50 -3.97
N VAL A 307 -28.11 5.70 -4.09
CA VAL A 307 -28.70 6.75 -4.90
C VAL A 307 -29.71 7.56 -4.11
N GLY A 308 -29.56 8.89 -4.15
CA GLY A 308 -30.45 9.85 -3.54
C GLY A 308 -31.30 10.64 -4.54
N PHE A 309 -32.01 11.66 -4.05
CA PHE A 309 -32.82 12.55 -4.88
C PHE A 309 -31.99 13.20 -6.00
N GLY A 310 -32.51 13.20 -7.23
CA GLY A 310 -31.82 13.75 -8.39
C GLY A 310 -30.78 12.81 -9.04
N TYR A 311 -30.82 11.50 -8.76
CA TYR A 311 -29.91 10.49 -9.31
C TYR A 311 -28.44 10.70 -8.92
N PHE A 312 -28.18 11.33 -7.77
CA PHE A 312 -26.83 11.42 -7.23
C PHE A 312 -26.39 10.05 -6.75
N LEU A 313 -25.38 9.49 -7.41
CA LEU A 313 -24.89 8.15 -7.16
C LEU A 313 -23.51 8.19 -6.51
N VAL A 314 -23.36 7.48 -5.39
CA VAL A 314 -22.14 7.46 -4.60
C VAL A 314 -21.67 6.04 -4.40
N PHE A 315 -20.36 5.87 -4.51
CA PHE A 315 -19.65 4.63 -4.24
C PHE A 315 -18.79 4.81 -3.00
N VAL A 316 -18.92 3.89 -2.06
CA VAL A 316 -18.01 3.79 -0.93
C VAL A 316 -17.46 2.37 -0.92
N LEU A 317 -16.15 2.26 -1.14
CA LEU A 317 -15.42 1.00 -1.20
C LEU A 317 -14.64 0.84 0.10
N PHE A 318 -14.67 -0.36 0.67
CA PHE A 318 -13.85 -0.68 1.84
C PHE A 318 -12.39 -0.81 1.37
N GLY A 319 -11.53 0.09 1.87
CA GLY A 319 -10.08 -0.01 1.72
C GLY A 319 -9.51 -0.69 2.95
N ASP A 320 -8.67 -1.72 2.73
CA ASP A 320 -7.76 -2.25 3.75
C ASP A 320 -6.70 -1.20 4.12
#